data_AF-A0A7C6BE92-F1
#
_entry.id   AF-A0A7C6BE92-F1
#
_cell.length_a   1.000
_cell.length_b   1.000
_cell.length_c   1.000
_cell.angle_alpha   90.00
_cell.angle_beta   90.00
_cell.angle_gamma   90.00
#
_symmetry.space_group_name_H-M   'P 1'
#
loop_
_entity.id
_entity.type
_entity.pdbx_description
1 polymer ?
#
loop_
_entity_poly.entity_id
_entity_poly.type
_entity_poly.pdbx_seq_one_letter_code
_entity_poly.pdbx_strand_id
1 'polypeptide(L)'
;DIDNSHTQWLLKGVTKGIGDYGNAFGVPVVAGEVFFDPCYENNPLVNAMSVGIMSKDDLISAIATGKGNPIYIVGSATGKDGIHGTSFASAGITENSADDIPSIQVGDPFQEKLLLEASLELGKSGAIIGMQDMGAAGIICSTSEMSERGLCGMDIHLDRVPLRQKNIEPWEILLSESQERMLVCVKKGQEKIVEDIFAKWDLNCANIGEVVDGDSLNFYWNNELVADVPASTLVLGGGAPQYDRESKEPAYFAETFKFNIDEVEEPDFEECKKIAHFIISHPNIASKRWVYQQYDSMVGTRNMSTNRPSDAAIVNIKGTDTAIAMTTDCNGRYVYANPEIGTQIAVAEAARNIVCSGGEPLAISNCCNFGDPYNPETFWQFENAIKGMGIACRRFNTPVTGGNVSFYNQSSINGKIESVFPTPVIGMIGVLEKKLHTTLDFKKVGQTIYLLGNVVNDINCSEYLYSYKGIKSSPTPYFDIEEEYNLHHTLNGLILEELIASAHDVSDGGLFTTLIESSMPNNFGFDILTDSEVRLDSYLFGEAQGRIVVSIDPEKEDAFLDMIRLTGVPCCTIGIVTKGSILIDDEDFGNIKDYKGKYEACFPSRMEK
;
A
#
# COMPACT_ATOMS: atom_id res chain seq x y z
N ASP A 1 -18.03 -1.35 8.98
CA ASP A 1 -18.53 -0.18 9.73
C ASP A 1 -17.66 0.02 10.97
N ILE A 2 -17.13 1.22 11.24
CA ILE A 2 -16.28 1.46 12.42
C ILE A 2 -17.04 1.39 13.75
N ASP A 3 -18.36 1.52 13.74
CA ASP A 3 -19.19 1.41 14.95
C ASP A 3 -19.52 -0.06 15.30
N ASN A 4 -19.15 -1.01 14.44
CA ASN A 4 -19.25 -2.43 14.70
C ASN A 4 -18.14 -2.90 15.69
N SER A 5 -18.53 -3.62 16.74
CA SER A 5 -17.59 -4.08 17.78
C SER A 5 -16.53 -5.05 17.27
N HIS A 6 -16.85 -5.88 16.28
CA HIS A 6 -15.87 -6.77 15.64
C HIS A 6 -14.86 -5.96 14.81
N THR A 7 -15.32 -4.98 14.02
CA THR A 7 -14.42 -4.08 13.29
C THR A 7 -13.50 -3.29 14.22
N GLN A 8 -14.01 -2.80 15.36
CA GLN A 8 -13.18 -2.13 16.36
C GLN A 8 -12.14 -3.07 16.97
N TRP A 9 -12.51 -4.33 17.23
CA TRP A 9 -11.58 -5.35 17.71
C TRP A 9 -10.48 -5.64 16.68
N LEU A 10 -10.84 -5.82 15.41
CA LEU A 10 -9.90 -6.01 14.30
C LEU A 10 -8.92 -4.83 14.18
N LEU A 11 -9.44 -3.60 14.13
CA LEU A 11 -8.62 -2.40 14.00
C LEU A 11 -7.65 -2.24 15.18
N LYS A 12 -8.09 -2.50 16.42
CA LYS A 12 -7.22 -2.51 17.61
C LYS A 12 -6.14 -3.58 17.50
N GLY A 13 -6.50 -4.80 17.10
CA GLY A 13 -5.58 -5.93 16.97
C GLY A 13 -4.51 -5.69 15.90
N VAL A 14 -4.92 -5.28 14.70
CA VAL A 14 -4.01 -5.00 13.58
C VAL A 14 -3.08 -3.83 13.91
N THR A 15 -3.64 -2.73 14.42
CA THR A 15 -2.83 -1.56 14.82
C THR A 15 -1.80 -1.94 15.87
N LYS A 16 -2.22 -2.70 16.90
CA LYS A 16 -1.30 -3.18 17.93
C LYS A 16 -0.22 -4.10 17.36
N GLY A 17 -0.58 -5.06 16.50
CA GLY A 17 0.37 -6.01 15.91
C GLY A 17 1.44 -5.33 15.06
N ILE A 18 1.03 -4.40 14.18
CA ILE A 18 1.95 -3.59 13.37
C ILE A 18 2.88 -2.77 14.27
N GLY A 19 2.32 -2.11 15.29
CA GLY A 19 3.10 -1.32 16.24
C GLY A 19 4.08 -2.16 17.05
N ASP A 20 3.64 -3.28 17.62
CA ASP A 20 4.48 -4.18 18.42
C ASP A 20 5.68 -4.67 17.60
N TYR A 21 5.45 -5.12 16.35
CA TYR A 21 6.51 -5.65 15.50
C TYR A 21 7.42 -4.54 14.97
N GLY A 22 6.87 -3.51 14.34
CA GLY A 22 7.63 -2.42 13.73
C GLY A 22 8.47 -1.63 14.74
N ASN A 23 7.92 -1.36 15.93
CA ASN A 23 8.62 -0.62 16.98
C ASN A 23 9.77 -1.43 17.57
N ALA A 24 9.57 -2.74 17.81
CA ALA A 24 10.61 -3.62 18.33
C ALA A 24 11.71 -3.91 17.30
N PHE A 25 11.32 -4.09 16.04
CA PHE A 25 12.23 -4.28 14.92
C PHE A 25 13.02 -3.00 14.58
N GLY A 26 12.47 -1.83 14.91
CA GLY A 26 13.11 -0.53 14.68
C GLY A 26 12.98 -0.06 13.23
N VAL A 27 11.84 -0.32 12.60
CA VAL A 27 11.49 0.21 11.27
C VAL A 27 10.25 1.10 11.41
N PRO A 28 10.35 2.40 11.05
CA PRO A 28 9.22 3.29 11.21
C PRO A 28 8.12 3.04 10.17
N VAL A 29 6.86 3.15 10.60
CA VAL A 29 5.71 3.18 9.69
C VAL A 29 5.46 4.64 9.31
N VAL A 30 5.69 4.99 8.04
CA VAL A 30 5.72 6.39 7.59
C VAL A 30 4.51 6.82 6.78
N ALA A 31 3.81 5.86 6.16
CA ALA A 31 2.63 6.05 5.32
C ALA A 31 1.71 4.83 5.46
N GLY A 32 0.47 4.97 4.98
CA GLY A 32 -0.50 3.89 4.90
C GLY A 32 -1.91 4.43 4.64
N GLU A 33 -2.82 3.52 4.33
CA GLU A 33 -4.23 3.80 4.06
C GLU A 33 -5.12 3.03 5.05
N VAL A 34 -6.24 3.63 5.45
CA VAL A 34 -7.26 2.96 6.27
C VAL A 34 -8.63 3.31 5.72
N PHE A 35 -9.35 2.28 5.29
CA PHE A 35 -10.64 2.41 4.63
C PHE A 35 -11.67 1.45 5.23
N PHE A 36 -12.92 1.88 5.31
CA PHE A 36 -14.04 1.12 5.85
C PHE A 36 -15.15 1.00 4.81
N ASP A 37 -15.60 -0.22 4.59
CA ASP A 37 -16.85 -0.55 3.92
C ASP A 37 -17.42 -1.84 4.53
N PRO A 38 -18.75 -2.03 4.59
CA PRO A 38 -19.35 -3.30 5.01
C PRO A 38 -18.79 -4.55 4.30
N CYS A 39 -18.34 -4.46 3.04
CA CYS A 39 -17.80 -5.63 2.32
C CYS A 39 -16.54 -6.23 2.97
N TYR A 40 -15.80 -5.45 3.76
CA TYR A 40 -14.58 -5.90 4.43
C TYR A 40 -14.82 -6.41 5.86
N GLU A 41 -16.07 -6.40 6.36
CA GLU A 41 -16.36 -6.69 7.76
C GLU A 41 -15.96 -8.11 8.19
N ASN A 42 -16.17 -9.09 7.31
CA ASN A 42 -15.88 -10.50 7.57
C ASN A 42 -14.58 -10.98 6.93
N ASN A 43 -14.02 -10.20 6.00
CA ASN A 43 -12.72 -10.41 5.37
C ASN A 43 -11.98 -9.07 5.30
N PRO A 44 -11.31 -8.66 6.40
CA PRO A 44 -10.51 -7.44 6.40
C PRO A 44 -9.26 -7.63 5.54
N LEU A 45 -8.84 -6.57 4.86
CA LEU A 45 -7.59 -6.56 4.09
C LEU A 45 -6.50 -5.89 4.93
N VAL A 46 -5.36 -6.58 5.08
CA VAL A 46 -4.16 -6.06 5.76
C VAL A 46 -2.96 -6.30 4.86
N ASN A 47 -2.55 -5.25 4.14
CA ASN A 47 -1.34 -5.27 3.31
C ASN A 47 -0.24 -4.45 3.98
N ALA A 48 1.00 -4.95 3.92
CA ALA A 48 2.17 -4.27 4.48
C ALA A 48 3.24 -4.09 3.39
N MET A 49 3.53 -2.83 3.05
CA MET A 49 4.65 -2.48 2.17
C MET A 49 5.88 -2.16 3.00
N SER A 50 7.02 -2.76 2.65
CA SER A 50 8.33 -2.46 3.26
C SER A 50 9.28 -1.91 2.20
N VAL A 51 10.06 -0.87 2.56
CA VAL A 51 11.06 -0.27 1.68
C VAL A 51 12.42 -0.25 2.37
N GLY A 52 13.35 -1.00 1.79
CA GLY A 52 14.76 -1.03 2.20
C GLY A 52 15.64 -0.19 1.29
N ILE A 53 16.71 0.39 1.84
CA ILE A 53 17.73 1.12 1.08
C ILE A 53 19.05 0.39 1.23
N MET A 54 19.69 0.05 0.11
CA MET A 54 21.00 -0.60 0.10
C MET A 54 21.86 -0.13 -1.07
N SER A 55 23.19 -0.31 -0.95
CA SER A 55 24.09 -0.13 -2.08
C SER A 55 23.87 -1.23 -3.11
N LYS A 56 23.98 -0.89 -4.39
CA LYS A 56 23.89 -1.88 -5.48
C LYS A 56 24.97 -2.97 -5.37
N ASP A 57 26.14 -2.63 -4.86
CA ASP A 57 27.26 -3.56 -4.70
C ASP A 57 27.04 -4.56 -3.55
N ASP A 58 26.12 -4.26 -2.63
CA ASP A 58 25.77 -5.11 -1.48
C ASP A 58 24.59 -6.05 -1.82
N LEU A 59 24.06 -6.04 -3.06
CA LEU A 59 22.92 -6.87 -3.45
C LEU A 59 23.27 -8.36 -3.43
N ILE A 60 22.47 -9.12 -2.69
CA ILE A 60 22.59 -10.58 -2.60
C ILE A 60 21.50 -11.19 -3.48
N SER A 61 21.90 -12.02 -4.44
CA SER A 61 20.97 -12.76 -5.27
C SER A 61 20.43 -13.99 -4.53
N ALA A 62 19.15 -14.29 -4.73
CA ALA A 62 18.51 -15.51 -4.26
C ALA A 62 18.81 -16.71 -5.18
N ILE A 63 20.09 -17.11 -5.24
CA ILE A 63 20.60 -18.16 -6.12
C ILE A 63 21.51 -19.13 -5.35
N ALA A 64 21.48 -20.42 -5.70
CA ALA A 64 22.49 -21.38 -5.29
C ALA A 64 23.26 -21.87 -6.51
N THR A 65 24.58 -21.93 -6.43
CA THR A 65 25.41 -22.52 -7.51
C THR A 65 26.68 -23.11 -6.93
N GLY A 66 27.38 -23.90 -7.73
CA GLY A 66 28.69 -24.46 -7.39
C GLY A 66 28.57 -25.73 -6.57
N LYS A 67 28.75 -26.87 -7.22
CA LYS A 67 28.70 -28.20 -6.60
C LYS A 67 29.53 -28.27 -5.32
N GLY A 68 28.92 -28.80 -4.27
CA GLY A 68 29.53 -28.99 -2.96
C GLY A 68 29.69 -27.70 -2.15
N ASN A 69 29.11 -26.58 -2.59
CA ASN A 69 28.90 -25.42 -1.74
C ASN A 69 27.84 -25.76 -0.68
N PRO A 70 28.12 -25.52 0.61
CA PRO A 70 27.19 -25.89 1.67
C PRO A 70 25.97 -24.97 1.73
N ILE A 71 24.85 -25.55 2.14
CA ILE A 71 23.58 -24.88 2.37
C ILE A 71 23.36 -24.78 3.87
N TYR A 72 23.19 -23.56 4.35
CA TYR A 72 22.94 -23.24 5.74
C TYR A 72 21.51 -22.75 5.94
N ILE A 73 20.89 -23.14 7.05
CA ILE A 73 19.72 -22.46 7.60
C ILE A 73 20.18 -21.59 8.77
N VAL A 74 19.71 -20.35 8.80
CA VAL A 74 20.09 -19.35 9.79
C VAL A 74 18.87 -18.65 10.38
N GLY A 75 18.98 -18.18 11.62
CA GLY A 75 17.90 -17.50 12.35
C GLY A 75 17.18 -18.38 13.38
N SER A 76 15.86 -18.29 13.44
CA SER A 76 15.01 -19.00 14.41
C SER A 76 14.97 -20.51 14.19
N ALA A 77 14.69 -21.26 15.27
CA ALA A 77 14.51 -22.71 15.21
C ALA A 77 13.14 -23.08 14.63
N THR A 78 13.10 -24.14 13.82
CA THR A 78 11.88 -24.63 13.15
C THR A 78 10.92 -25.27 14.15
N GLY A 79 9.66 -24.85 14.10
CA GLY A 79 8.53 -25.39 14.86
C GLY A 79 7.43 -25.94 13.95
N LYS A 80 6.33 -26.40 14.55
CA LYS A 80 5.12 -26.81 13.82
C LYS A 80 4.22 -25.59 13.54
N ASP A 81 4.78 -24.52 12.99
CA ASP A 81 4.08 -23.24 12.81
C ASP A 81 3.55 -23.11 11.39
N GLY A 82 2.30 -22.65 11.24
CA GLY A 82 1.72 -22.33 9.92
C GLY A 82 1.66 -23.50 8.94
N ILE A 83 1.77 -24.75 9.40
CA ILE A 83 1.61 -25.92 8.52
C ILE A 83 0.16 -25.91 8.02
N HIS A 84 -0.02 -25.79 6.69
CA HIS A 84 -1.28 -25.53 5.98
C HIS A 84 -1.80 -24.08 6.00
N GLY A 85 -1.02 -23.10 6.45
CA GLY A 85 -1.38 -21.67 6.43
C GLY A 85 -1.71 -21.16 5.03
N THR A 86 -0.87 -21.48 4.05
CA THR A 86 -1.11 -21.14 2.64
C THR A 86 -2.37 -21.80 2.06
N SER A 87 -2.68 -23.04 2.47
CA SER A 87 -3.90 -23.74 2.06
C SER A 87 -5.15 -23.14 2.69
N PHE A 88 -5.06 -22.71 3.96
CA PHE A 88 -6.13 -22.00 4.66
C PHE A 88 -6.41 -20.64 4.01
N ALA A 89 -5.36 -19.86 3.69
CA ALA A 89 -5.48 -18.57 3.00
C ALA A 89 -6.05 -18.69 1.57
N SER A 90 -6.03 -19.89 0.99
CA SER A 90 -6.58 -20.19 -0.34
C SER A 90 -7.98 -20.83 -0.28
N ALA A 91 -8.61 -20.88 0.90
CA ALA A 91 -9.96 -21.39 1.11
C ALA A 91 -10.90 -20.26 1.55
N GLY A 92 -12.17 -20.33 1.12
CA GLY A 92 -13.17 -19.33 1.54
C GLY A 92 -13.49 -19.43 3.03
N ILE A 93 -13.63 -18.28 3.70
CA ILE A 93 -13.96 -18.22 5.13
C ILE A 93 -15.45 -18.56 5.34
N THR A 94 -15.70 -19.53 6.22
CA THR A 94 -17.04 -19.98 6.63
C THR A 94 -17.23 -19.84 8.14
N GLU A 95 -18.48 -19.96 8.62
CA GLU A 95 -18.81 -19.92 10.06
C GLU A 95 -18.05 -20.96 10.91
N ASN A 96 -17.55 -22.04 10.30
CA ASN A 96 -16.79 -23.11 10.98
C ASN A 96 -15.27 -23.00 10.81
N SER A 97 -14.77 -22.01 10.05
CA SER A 97 -13.33 -21.89 9.74
C SER A 97 -12.46 -21.54 10.95
N ALA A 98 -13.06 -21.22 12.10
CA ALA A 98 -12.34 -20.99 13.35
C ALA A 98 -11.64 -22.24 13.90
N ASP A 99 -12.14 -23.44 13.57
CA ASP A 99 -11.55 -24.72 14.00
C ASP A 99 -10.40 -25.19 13.10
N ASP A 100 -10.28 -24.61 11.90
CA ASP A 100 -9.24 -24.91 10.89
C ASP A 100 -8.03 -23.97 10.98
N ILE A 101 -8.00 -23.06 11.97
CA ILE A 101 -6.91 -22.09 12.15
C ILE A 101 -5.61 -22.87 12.43
N PRO A 102 -4.58 -22.75 11.56
CA PRO A 102 -3.28 -23.35 11.80
C PRO A 102 -2.69 -22.89 13.13
N SER A 103 -1.68 -23.60 13.64
CA SER A 103 -0.86 -23.11 14.75
C SER A 103 -0.42 -21.66 14.51
N ILE A 104 -0.87 -20.77 15.40
CA ILE A 104 -0.70 -19.31 15.30
C ILE A 104 0.79 -19.00 15.06
N GLN A 105 1.08 -18.37 13.92
CA GLN A 105 2.38 -17.78 13.66
C GLN A 105 2.58 -16.63 14.66
N VAL A 106 3.59 -16.77 15.52
CA VAL A 106 4.00 -15.71 16.45
C VAL A 106 5.36 -15.23 15.98
N GLY A 107 5.41 -14.04 15.41
CA GLY A 107 6.68 -13.43 15.00
C GLY A 107 7.48 -12.94 16.22
N ASP A 108 8.81 -13.00 16.10
CA ASP A 108 9.77 -12.50 17.08
C ASP A 108 10.58 -11.34 16.47
N PRO A 109 10.11 -10.08 16.63
CA PRO A 109 10.78 -8.92 16.03
C PRO A 109 12.20 -8.68 16.56
N PHE A 110 12.54 -9.23 17.74
CA PHE A 110 13.89 -9.11 18.30
C PHE A 110 14.86 -10.06 17.59
N GLN A 111 14.43 -11.30 17.34
CA GLN A 111 15.19 -12.24 16.51
C GLN A 111 15.33 -11.72 15.08
N GLU A 112 14.25 -11.20 14.49
CA GLU A 112 14.28 -10.62 13.14
C GLU A 112 15.28 -9.44 13.08
N LYS A 113 15.35 -8.62 14.13
CA LYS A 113 16.34 -7.52 14.19
C LYS A 113 17.77 -8.04 14.18
N LEU A 114 18.08 -9.07 14.96
CA LEU A 114 19.40 -9.71 14.95
C LEU A 114 19.70 -10.31 13.57
N LEU A 115 18.71 -10.96 12.96
CA LEU A 115 18.83 -11.57 11.64
C LEU A 115 19.09 -10.55 10.54
N LEU A 116 18.42 -9.39 10.58
CA LEU A 116 18.67 -8.27 9.68
C LEU A 116 20.13 -7.79 9.77
N GLU A 117 20.61 -7.52 10.99
CA GLU A 117 21.98 -7.02 11.19
C GLU A 117 23.04 -8.05 10.77
N ALA A 118 22.81 -9.34 11.10
CA ALA A 118 23.67 -10.43 10.65
C ALA A 118 23.68 -10.57 9.13
N SER A 119 22.51 -10.44 8.48
CA SER A 119 22.38 -10.53 7.01
C SER A 119 23.08 -9.36 6.30
N LEU A 120 22.98 -8.15 6.84
CA LEU A 120 23.69 -6.97 6.32
C LEU A 120 25.21 -7.08 6.48
N GLU A 121 25.70 -7.66 7.58
CA GLU A 121 27.13 -7.96 7.77
C GLU A 121 27.59 -9.06 6.81
N LEU A 122 26.78 -10.10 6.64
CA LEU A 122 27.05 -11.23 5.77
C LEU A 122 27.15 -10.82 4.30
N GLY A 123 26.27 -9.93 3.83
CA GLY A 123 26.33 -9.39 2.46
C GLY A 123 27.67 -8.74 2.11
N LYS A 124 28.35 -8.14 3.09
CA LYS A 124 29.64 -7.46 2.91
C LYS A 124 30.85 -8.39 3.03
N SER A 125 30.65 -9.63 3.49
CA SER A 125 31.75 -10.56 3.75
C SER A 125 32.36 -11.16 2.48
N GLY A 126 31.59 -11.22 1.39
CA GLY A 126 31.93 -11.97 0.18
C GLY A 126 31.95 -13.49 0.37
N ALA A 127 31.50 -14.02 1.52
CA ALA A 127 31.54 -15.45 1.86
C ALA A 127 30.39 -16.27 1.26
N ILE A 128 29.36 -15.64 0.70
CA ILE A 128 28.16 -16.32 0.20
C ILE A 128 28.03 -16.24 -1.33
N ILE A 129 27.29 -17.20 -1.88
CA ILE A 129 26.82 -17.22 -3.27
C ILE A 129 25.45 -16.54 -3.37
N GLY A 130 24.57 -16.81 -2.42
CA GLY A 130 23.22 -16.26 -2.39
C GLY A 130 22.49 -16.57 -1.10
N MET A 131 21.34 -15.92 -0.94
CA MET A 131 20.51 -15.99 0.25
C MET A 131 19.04 -15.81 -0.13
N GLN A 132 18.14 -16.53 0.53
CA GLN A 132 16.70 -16.45 0.31
C GLN A 132 15.95 -16.48 1.64
N ASP A 133 14.90 -15.68 1.75
CA ASP A 133 14.00 -15.72 2.89
C ASP A 133 13.15 -16.98 2.91
N MET A 134 12.61 -17.30 4.08
CA MET A 134 11.78 -18.48 4.29
C MET A 134 10.40 -18.07 4.79
N GLY A 135 9.44 -17.99 3.86
CA GLY A 135 8.04 -17.70 4.14
C GLY A 135 7.14 -18.92 3.94
N ALA A 136 6.15 -18.76 3.07
CA ALA A 136 5.18 -19.80 2.70
C ALA A 136 5.88 -21.08 2.22
N ALA A 137 5.39 -22.24 2.69
CA ALA A 137 5.99 -23.56 2.45
C ALA A 137 7.47 -23.74 2.89
N GLY A 138 8.09 -22.78 3.57
CA GLY A 138 9.35 -22.98 4.28
C GLY A 138 10.51 -23.50 3.43
N ILE A 139 11.15 -24.59 3.89
CA ILE A 139 12.40 -25.12 3.29
C ILE A 139 12.21 -25.50 1.84
N ILE A 140 11.10 -26.15 1.47
CA ILE A 140 10.91 -26.65 0.10
C ILE A 140 10.82 -25.51 -0.91
N CYS A 141 10.22 -24.38 -0.55
CA CYS A 141 10.10 -23.21 -1.42
C CYS A 141 11.46 -22.51 -1.58
N SER A 142 12.14 -22.22 -0.49
CA SER A 142 13.43 -21.54 -0.56
C SER A 142 14.49 -22.38 -1.30
N THR A 143 14.50 -23.71 -1.10
CA THR A 143 15.44 -24.59 -1.82
C THR A 143 15.09 -24.71 -3.30
N SER A 144 13.80 -24.81 -3.68
CA SER A 144 13.40 -24.90 -5.08
C SER A 144 13.70 -23.63 -5.85
N GLU A 145 13.39 -22.46 -5.29
CA GLU A 145 13.63 -21.18 -5.95
C GLU A 145 15.12 -20.87 -6.16
N MET A 146 15.94 -21.11 -5.13
CA MET A 146 17.39 -20.92 -5.24
C MET A 146 18.02 -21.90 -6.23
N SER A 147 17.51 -23.14 -6.28
CA SER A 147 17.98 -24.21 -7.17
C SER A 147 17.62 -23.95 -8.63
N GLU A 148 16.38 -23.55 -8.92
CA GLU A 148 15.94 -23.23 -10.29
C GLU A 148 16.74 -22.06 -10.86
N ARG A 149 16.85 -20.95 -10.12
CA ARG A 149 17.66 -19.79 -10.55
C ARG A 149 19.13 -20.16 -10.72
N GLY A 150 19.58 -21.15 -9.96
CA GLY A 150 20.92 -21.71 -9.94
C GLY A 150 21.24 -22.73 -11.03
N LEU A 151 20.20 -23.29 -11.66
CA LEU A 151 20.29 -24.48 -12.52
C LEU A 151 21.05 -25.62 -11.83
N CYS A 152 20.75 -25.87 -10.55
CA CYS A 152 21.39 -26.90 -9.73
C CYS A 152 20.38 -27.68 -8.87
N GLY A 153 20.82 -28.80 -8.29
CA GLY A 153 20.08 -29.53 -7.28
C GLY A 153 20.61 -29.25 -5.86
N MET A 154 19.95 -29.81 -4.86
CA MET A 154 20.41 -29.76 -3.47
C MET A 154 20.15 -31.07 -2.74
N ASP A 155 21.11 -31.49 -1.92
CA ASP A 155 20.93 -32.56 -0.94
C ASP A 155 20.76 -31.90 0.44
N ILE A 156 19.58 -32.07 1.05
CA ILE A 156 19.19 -31.42 2.31
C ILE A 156 18.88 -32.47 3.38
N HIS A 157 19.53 -32.37 4.53
CA HIS A 157 19.35 -33.21 5.71
C HIS A 157 18.45 -32.52 6.73
N LEU A 158 17.20 -32.97 6.81
CA LEU A 158 16.18 -32.42 7.69
C LEU A 158 16.49 -32.68 9.18
N ASP A 159 17.23 -33.74 9.50
CA ASP A 159 17.68 -34.06 10.87
C ASP A 159 18.72 -33.08 11.42
N ARG A 160 19.31 -32.23 10.57
CA ARG A 160 20.28 -31.19 10.95
C ARG A 160 19.64 -29.82 11.17
N VAL A 161 18.36 -29.66 10.84
CA VAL A 161 17.63 -28.40 11.00
C VAL A 161 17.47 -28.11 12.51
N PRO A 162 17.75 -26.89 13.00
CA PRO A 162 17.47 -26.53 14.39
C PRO A 162 15.96 -26.59 14.67
N LEU A 163 15.56 -27.29 15.74
CA LEU A 163 14.15 -27.53 16.08
C LEU A 163 13.79 -26.93 17.45
N ARG A 164 12.61 -26.30 17.53
CA ARG A 164 12.06 -25.76 18.79
C ARG A 164 11.30 -26.81 19.60
N GLN A 165 10.74 -27.82 18.94
CA GLN A 165 9.92 -28.86 19.55
C GLN A 165 10.50 -30.26 19.25
N LYS A 166 10.30 -31.19 20.18
CA LYS A 166 10.60 -32.61 19.96
C LYS A 166 9.44 -33.26 19.18
N ASN A 167 9.71 -34.38 18.49
CA ASN A 167 8.71 -35.16 17.76
C ASN A 167 8.02 -34.38 16.61
N ILE A 168 8.83 -33.70 15.82
CA ILE A 168 8.43 -33.15 14.53
C ILE A 168 8.81 -34.14 13.43
N GLU A 169 7.87 -34.44 12.56
CA GLU A 169 8.05 -35.36 11.45
C GLU A 169 8.81 -34.68 10.29
N PRO A 170 9.51 -35.42 9.43
CA PRO A 170 10.33 -34.83 8.36
C PRO A 170 9.53 -33.89 7.44
N TRP A 171 8.29 -34.26 7.08
CA TRP A 171 7.44 -33.43 6.22
C TRP A 171 6.96 -32.15 6.93
N GLU A 172 6.81 -32.17 8.26
CA GLU A 172 6.45 -30.98 9.05
C GLU A 172 7.62 -29.99 9.08
N ILE A 173 8.87 -30.48 9.18
CA ILE A 173 10.08 -29.64 9.08
C ILE A 173 10.15 -28.97 7.70
N LEU A 174 9.92 -29.77 6.66
CA LEU A 174 10.03 -29.34 5.27
C LEU A 174 9.04 -28.22 4.91
N LEU A 175 7.80 -28.31 5.41
CA LEU A 175 6.69 -27.40 5.11
C LEU A 175 6.43 -26.34 6.19
N SER A 176 7.21 -26.32 7.27
CA SER A 176 7.03 -25.37 8.36
C SER A 176 7.21 -23.92 7.90
N GLU A 177 6.27 -23.07 8.27
CA GLU A 177 6.26 -21.61 8.02
C GLU A 177 6.70 -20.83 9.28
N SER A 178 7.55 -21.44 10.13
CA SER A 178 8.19 -20.70 11.23
C SER A 178 8.90 -19.45 10.71
N GLN A 179 8.70 -18.34 11.41
CA GLN A 179 9.17 -17.01 11.00
C GLN A 179 10.66 -16.82 11.32
N GLU A 180 11.23 -15.70 10.86
CA GLU A 180 12.60 -15.24 11.12
C GLU A 180 13.70 -16.26 10.72
N ARG A 181 13.64 -16.79 9.50
CA ARG A 181 14.61 -17.75 8.96
C ARG A 181 15.07 -17.39 7.55
N MET A 182 16.33 -17.65 7.25
CA MET A 182 16.90 -17.53 5.91
C MET A 182 17.63 -18.82 5.51
N LEU A 183 17.64 -19.10 4.21
CA LEU A 183 18.47 -20.11 3.58
C LEU A 183 19.69 -19.43 2.93
N VAL A 184 20.90 -19.95 3.17
CA VAL A 184 22.16 -19.34 2.71
C VAL A 184 22.98 -20.37 1.94
N CYS A 185 23.34 -20.05 0.69
CA CYS A 185 24.33 -20.81 -0.07
C CYS A 185 25.72 -20.20 0.16
N VAL A 186 26.58 -20.94 0.86
CA VAL A 186 27.90 -20.45 1.30
C VAL A 186 28.98 -20.91 0.34
N LYS A 187 30.00 -20.08 0.11
CA LYS A 187 31.18 -20.49 -0.67
C LYS A 187 31.97 -21.52 0.11
N LYS A 188 32.22 -22.67 -0.50
CA LYS A 188 33.04 -23.74 0.10
C LYS A 188 34.40 -23.21 0.57
N GLY A 189 34.78 -23.53 1.80
CA GLY A 189 35.99 -23.03 2.46
C GLY A 189 35.84 -21.68 3.17
N GLN A 190 34.67 -21.03 3.09
CA GLN A 190 34.35 -19.77 3.79
C GLN A 190 33.31 -19.97 4.90
N GLU A 191 32.96 -21.20 5.24
CA GLU A 191 31.93 -21.57 6.22
C GLU A 191 32.17 -20.90 7.57
N LYS A 192 33.43 -20.88 8.01
CA LYS A 192 33.81 -20.32 9.30
C LYS A 192 33.48 -18.84 9.43
N ILE A 193 33.58 -18.07 8.34
CA ILE A 193 33.22 -16.65 8.33
C ILE A 193 31.73 -16.49 8.60
N VAL A 194 30.90 -17.30 7.94
CA VAL A 194 29.45 -17.27 8.11
C VAL A 194 29.06 -17.67 9.54
N GLU A 195 29.63 -18.77 10.03
CA GLU A 195 29.41 -19.24 11.41
C GLU A 195 29.81 -18.21 12.47
N ASP A 196 30.95 -17.54 12.29
CA ASP A 196 31.43 -16.52 13.23
C ASP A 196 30.53 -15.27 13.24
N ILE A 197 29.97 -14.88 12.09
CA ILE A 197 29.01 -13.77 12.00
C ILE A 197 27.73 -14.12 12.77
N PHE A 198 27.10 -15.27 12.50
CA PHE A 198 25.86 -15.62 13.20
C PHE A 198 26.08 -15.91 14.68
N ALA A 199 27.23 -16.46 15.07
CA ALA A 199 27.60 -16.64 16.47
C ALA A 199 27.75 -15.29 17.21
N LYS A 200 28.31 -14.26 16.55
CA LYS A 200 28.41 -12.90 17.11
C LYS A 200 27.04 -12.30 17.40
N TRP A 201 26.05 -12.58 16.56
CA TRP A 201 24.67 -12.08 16.70
C TRP A 201 23.76 -13.00 17.52
N ASP A 202 24.29 -14.09 18.09
CA ASP A 202 23.55 -15.08 18.89
C ASP A 202 22.40 -15.75 18.13
N LEU A 203 22.64 -16.08 16.86
CA LEU A 203 21.68 -16.72 15.96
C LEU A 203 22.09 -18.14 15.61
N ASN A 204 21.10 -19.02 15.36
CA ASN A 204 21.42 -20.35 14.84
C ASN A 204 22.02 -20.22 13.44
N CYS A 205 22.99 -21.10 13.15
CA CYS A 205 23.62 -21.24 11.86
C CYS A 205 24.02 -22.70 11.68
N ALA A 206 23.20 -23.45 10.93
CA ALA A 206 23.37 -24.89 10.79
C ALA A 206 23.55 -25.27 9.31
N ASN A 207 24.62 -26.02 9.02
CA ASN A 207 24.79 -26.66 7.72
C ASN A 207 23.80 -27.81 7.59
N ILE A 208 22.83 -27.64 6.70
CA ILE A 208 21.78 -28.63 6.46
C ILE A 208 21.99 -29.38 5.14
N GLY A 209 22.99 -29.05 4.33
CA GLY A 209 23.09 -29.68 3.02
C GLY A 209 24.18 -29.12 2.11
N GLU A 210 24.13 -29.50 0.85
CA GLU A 210 25.03 -29.00 -0.18
C GLU A 210 24.37 -28.92 -1.56
N VAL A 211 24.93 -28.06 -2.41
CA VAL A 211 24.56 -27.97 -3.83
C VAL A 211 25.07 -29.19 -4.58
N VAL A 212 24.24 -29.79 -5.42
CA VAL A 212 24.61 -30.90 -6.31
C VAL A 212 24.33 -30.56 -7.78
N ASP A 213 24.88 -31.36 -8.69
CA ASP A 213 24.60 -31.19 -10.12
C ASP A 213 23.19 -31.73 -10.45
N GLY A 214 22.52 -31.12 -11.42
CA GLY A 214 21.21 -31.56 -11.90
C GLY A 214 20.08 -30.65 -11.41
N ASP A 215 18.87 -31.20 -11.34
CA ASP A 215 17.63 -30.48 -10.98
C ASP A 215 16.95 -31.12 -9.75
N SER A 216 17.54 -32.16 -9.15
CA SER A 216 16.90 -32.91 -8.06
C SER A 216 17.15 -32.24 -6.70
N LEU A 217 16.07 -32.05 -5.95
CA LEU A 217 16.07 -31.73 -4.53
C LEU A 217 15.86 -33.03 -3.75
N ASN A 218 16.93 -33.50 -3.11
CA ASN A 218 16.89 -34.70 -2.28
C ASN A 218 16.79 -34.30 -0.81
N PHE A 219 15.75 -34.78 -0.14
CA PHE A 219 15.57 -34.55 1.30
C PHE A 219 15.81 -35.83 2.06
N TYR A 220 16.72 -35.78 3.02
CA TYR A 220 17.15 -36.90 3.85
C TYR A 220 16.72 -36.70 5.30
N TRP A 221 16.39 -37.81 5.96
CA TRP A 221 16.18 -37.88 7.40
C TRP A 221 16.97 -39.08 7.94
N ASN A 222 17.93 -38.85 8.84
CA ASN A 222 18.82 -39.90 9.36
C ASN A 222 19.52 -40.71 8.25
N ASN A 223 19.91 -40.01 7.16
CA ASN A 223 20.49 -40.57 5.94
C ASN A 223 19.56 -41.43 5.07
N GLU A 224 18.26 -41.51 5.39
CA GLU A 224 17.26 -42.12 4.51
C GLU A 224 16.63 -41.05 3.62
N LEU A 225 16.53 -41.31 2.31
CA LEU A 225 15.86 -40.40 1.37
C LEU A 225 14.35 -40.44 1.63
N VAL A 226 13.78 -39.30 2.04
CA VAL A 226 12.35 -39.19 2.38
C VAL A 226 11.54 -38.43 1.32
N ALA A 227 12.19 -37.61 0.49
CA ALA A 227 11.58 -36.99 -0.68
C ALA A 227 12.64 -36.70 -1.76
N ASP A 228 12.24 -36.82 -3.03
CA ASP A 228 13.01 -36.46 -4.22
C ASP A 228 12.06 -35.80 -5.21
N VAL A 229 12.32 -34.53 -5.52
CA VAL A 229 11.50 -33.71 -6.41
C VAL A 229 12.39 -32.83 -7.27
N PRO A 230 12.08 -32.65 -8.57
CA PRO A 230 12.80 -31.68 -9.39
C PRO A 230 12.49 -30.24 -8.99
N ALA A 231 13.51 -29.40 -8.78
CA ALA A 231 13.36 -28.00 -8.40
C ALA A 231 12.51 -27.23 -9.42
N SER A 232 12.77 -27.47 -10.71
CA SER A 232 12.05 -26.84 -11.82
C SER A 232 10.53 -27.07 -11.83
N THR A 233 10.04 -28.10 -11.13
CA THR A 233 8.60 -28.39 -11.06
C THR A 233 7.87 -27.62 -9.96
N LEU A 234 8.60 -27.03 -9.01
CA LEU A 234 8.08 -26.38 -7.80
C LEU A 234 8.16 -24.85 -7.82
N VAL A 235 8.37 -24.26 -8.98
CA VAL A 235 8.58 -22.80 -9.16
C VAL A 235 7.62 -22.22 -10.20
N LEU A 236 7.29 -20.95 -10.04
CA LEU A 236 6.42 -20.21 -10.97
C LEU A 236 7.04 -20.17 -12.37
N GLY A 237 6.25 -20.54 -13.39
CA GLY A 237 6.72 -20.61 -14.77
C GLY A 237 7.54 -21.87 -15.12
N GLY A 238 7.83 -22.71 -14.13
CA GLY A 238 8.39 -24.04 -14.31
C GLY A 238 7.30 -25.08 -14.61
N GLY A 239 7.28 -26.17 -13.83
CA GLY A 239 6.32 -27.28 -14.01
C GLY A 239 4.90 -27.06 -13.46
N ALA A 240 4.64 -25.95 -12.77
CA ALA A 240 3.31 -25.65 -12.25
C ALA A 240 2.32 -25.33 -13.40
N PRO A 241 1.13 -25.98 -13.48
CA PRO A 241 0.16 -25.71 -14.53
C PRO A 241 -0.32 -24.26 -14.54
N GLN A 242 -0.36 -23.66 -15.73
CA GLN A 242 -1.03 -22.39 -15.96
C GLN A 242 -2.49 -22.63 -16.37
N TYR A 243 -3.40 -21.84 -15.82
CA TYR A 243 -4.84 -21.99 -16.06
C TYR A 243 -5.36 -20.80 -16.85
N ASP A 244 -5.96 -21.08 -18.00
CA ASP A 244 -6.87 -20.14 -18.67
C ASP A 244 -8.23 -20.23 -17.97
N ARG A 245 -8.68 -19.12 -17.37
CA ARG A 245 -9.94 -19.06 -16.65
C ARG A 245 -11.01 -18.36 -17.47
N GLU A 246 -12.25 -18.78 -17.27
CA GLU A 246 -13.41 -18.07 -17.84
C GLU A 246 -13.52 -16.67 -17.21
N SER A 247 -13.77 -15.68 -18.04
CA SER A 247 -13.93 -14.27 -17.67
C SER A 247 -15.25 -13.78 -18.23
N LYS A 248 -16.10 -13.18 -17.38
CA LYS A 248 -17.43 -12.71 -17.76
C LYS A 248 -17.75 -11.38 -17.09
N GLU A 249 -18.20 -10.40 -17.87
CA GLU A 249 -18.66 -9.13 -17.32
C GLU A 249 -19.88 -9.33 -16.38
N PRO A 250 -19.84 -8.79 -15.14
CA PRO A 250 -20.93 -8.90 -14.20
C PRO A 250 -22.11 -7.99 -14.55
N ALA A 251 -23.32 -8.46 -14.22
CA ALA A 251 -24.54 -7.70 -14.48
C ALA A 251 -24.58 -6.34 -13.75
N TYR A 252 -23.98 -6.23 -12.55
CA TYR A 252 -23.96 -4.96 -11.80
C TYR A 252 -23.22 -3.85 -12.56
N PHE A 253 -22.24 -4.19 -13.41
CA PHE A 253 -21.45 -3.19 -14.14
C PHE A 253 -22.32 -2.38 -15.09
N ALA A 254 -23.27 -3.02 -15.79
CA ALA A 254 -24.24 -2.28 -16.62
C ALA A 254 -25.23 -1.45 -15.78
N GLU A 255 -25.48 -1.84 -14.52
CA GLU A 255 -26.38 -1.11 -13.62
C GLU A 255 -25.76 0.19 -13.10
N THR A 256 -24.43 0.27 -12.94
CA THR A 256 -23.76 1.50 -12.48
C THR A 256 -23.99 2.65 -13.46
N PHE A 257 -23.99 2.39 -14.77
CA PHE A 257 -24.24 3.39 -15.82
C PHE A 257 -25.69 3.89 -15.92
N LYS A 258 -26.62 3.33 -15.15
CA LYS A 258 -28.01 3.82 -15.12
C LYS A 258 -28.21 5.01 -14.19
N PHE A 259 -27.27 5.26 -13.27
CA PHE A 259 -27.34 6.40 -12.39
C PHE A 259 -27.33 7.71 -13.19
N ASN A 260 -28.17 8.65 -12.79
CA ASN A 260 -28.23 9.98 -13.35
C ASN A 260 -28.13 11.02 -12.22
N ILE A 261 -27.16 11.91 -12.34
CA ILE A 261 -26.92 12.99 -11.36
C ILE A 261 -28.14 13.91 -11.20
N ASP A 262 -28.95 14.09 -12.25
CA ASP A 262 -30.14 14.95 -12.20
C ASP A 262 -31.25 14.39 -11.28
N GLU A 263 -31.17 13.11 -10.91
CA GLU A 263 -32.09 12.49 -9.94
C GLU A 263 -31.70 12.82 -8.49
N VAL A 264 -30.52 13.40 -8.27
CA VAL A 264 -30.05 13.86 -6.96
C VAL A 264 -30.35 15.36 -6.84
N GLU A 265 -31.18 15.71 -5.85
CA GLU A 265 -31.46 17.11 -5.53
C GLU A 265 -30.17 17.82 -5.10
N GLU A 266 -29.87 18.93 -5.79
CA GLU A 266 -28.73 19.78 -5.49
C GLU A 266 -28.94 20.47 -4.14
N PRO A 267 -28.00 20.34 -3.19
CA PRO A 267 -28.15 20.93 -1.86
C PRO A 267 -28.01 22.45 -1.93
N ASP A 268 -28.78 23.15 -1.09
CA ASP A 268 -28.51 24.55 -0.79
C ASP A 268 -27.30 24.69 0.16
N PHE A 269 -26.90 25.93 0.46
CA PHE A 269 -25.77 26.19 1.37
C PHE A 269 -25.97 25.66 2.79
N GLU A 270 -27.22 25.63 3.29
CA GLU A 270 -27.51 25.12 4.62
C GLU A 270 -27.38 23.59 4.69
N GLU A 271 -27.75 22.88 3.63
CA GLU A 271 -27.46 21.45 3.49
C GLU A 271 -25.96 21.21 3.26
N CYS A 272 -25.27 22.03 2.47
CA CYS A 272 -23.82 21.94 2.27
C CYS A 272 -23.04 22.04 3.58
N LYS A 273 -23.44 22.94 4.50
CA LYS A 273 -22.83 23.03 5.85
C LYS A 273 -22.99 21.71 6.64
N LYS A 274 -24.11 21.01 6.50
CA LYS A 274 -24.35 19.69 7.12
C LYS A 274 -23.49 18.61 6.47
N ILE A 275 -23.44 18.58 5.14
CA ILE A 275 -22.61 17.65 4.36
C ILE A 275 -21.14 17.82 4.74
N ALA A 276 -20.65 19.05 4.76
CA ALA A 276 -19.29 19.39 5.17
C ALA A 276 -18.94 18.84 6.57
N HIS A 277 -19.83 19.00 7.55
CA HIS A 277 -19.62 18.44 8.88
C HIS A 277 -19.67 16.92 8.92
N PHE A 278 -20.52 16.30 8.12
CA PHE A 278 -20.59 14.83 7.98
C PHE A 278 -19.29 14.28 7.38
N ILE A 279 -18.87 14.80 6.23
CA ILE A 279 -17.70 14.31 5.48
C ILE A 279 -16.42 14.42 6.32
N ILE A 280 -16.15 15.58 6.94
CA ILE A 280 -14.94 15.75 7.77
C ILE A 280 -14.90 14.81 8.99
N SER A 281 -16.08 14.33 9.42
CA SER A 281 -16.21 13.41 10.56
C SER A 281 -16.40 11.96 10.10
N HIS A 282 -16.36 11.69 8.79
CA HIS A 282 -16.55 10.37 8.22
C HIS A 282 -15.27 9.53 8.39
N PRO A 283 -15.33 8.26 8.80
CA PRO A 283 -14.14 7.46 9.12
C PRO A 283 -13.12 7.34 7.97
N ASN A 284 -13.58 7.29 6.72
CA ASN A 284 -12.71 7.20 5.54
C ASN A 284 -11.97 8.52 5.27
N ILE A 285 -12.50 9.66 5.71
CA ILE A 285 -11.88 11.00 5.55
C ILE A 285 -11.09 11.41 6.79
N ALA A 286 -11.72 11.28 7.96
CA ALA A 286 -11.23 11.83 9.21
C ALA A 286 -9.81 11.35 9.60
N SER A 287 -9.19 12.06 10.53
CA SER A 287 -7.79 11.84 10.90
C SER A 287 -7.49 10.40 11.26
N LYS A 288 -6.50 9.81 10.59
CA LYS A 288 -5.95 8.49 10.93
C LYS A 288 -4.93 8.55 12.09
N ARG A 289 -4.84 9.69 12.79
CA ARG A 289 -3.89 9.92 13.90
C ARG A 289 -3.96 8.88 14.99
N TRP A 290 -5.16 8.42 15.32
CA TRP A 290 -5.33 7.36 16.31
C TRP A 290 -4.53 6.10 15.95
N VAL A 291 -4.45 5.76 14.66
CA VAL A 291 -3.67 4.62 14.15
C VAL A 291 -2.18 4.92 14.20
N TYR A 292 -1.70 5.92 13.48
CA TYR A 292 -0.27 6.12 13.28
C TYR A 292 0.50 6.62 14.52
N GLN A 293 -0.17 7.26 15.50
CA GLN A 293 0.50 7.69 16.74
C GLN A 293 0.96 6.53 17.63
N GLN A 294 0.51 5.31 17.33
CA GLN A 294 0.93 4.07 18.00
C GLN A 294 2.18 3.46 17.37
N TYR A 295 2.61 3.97 16.22
CA TYR A 295 3.82 3.56 15.51
C TYR A 295 4.96 4.52 15.80
N ASP A 296 6.17 3.99 15.91
CA ASP A 296 7.36 4.81 15.84
C ASP A 296 7.50 5.37 14.42
N SER A 297 7.65 6.68 14.32
CA SER A 297 7.85 7.40 13.05
C SER A 297 9.23 8.07 12.96
N MET A 298 10.06 7.96 14.01
CA MET A 298 11.30 8.72 14.18
C MET A 298 12.55 7.86 14.30
N VAL A 299 12.45 6.54 14.42
CA VAL A 299 13.60 5.63 14.44
C VAL A 299 14.46 5.86 13.21
N GLY A 300 15.76 6.00 13.45
CA GLY A 300 16.74 6.35 12.41
C GLY A 300 16.68 7.82 11.94
N THR A 301 15.76 8.64 12.46
CA THR A 301 15.52 10.06 12.14
C THR A 301 15.44 10.32 10.63
N ARG A 302 14.74 9.44 9.91
CA ARG A 302 14.64 9.50 8.45
C ARG A 302 13.34 10.12 7.96
N ASN A 303 12.23 10.01 8.69
CA ASN A 303 10.97 10.61 8.28
C ASN A 303 11.05 12.15 8.33
N MET A 304 10.82 12.79 7.19
CA MET A 304 10.80 14.25 7.03
C MET A 304 9.37 14.82 7.09
N SER A 305 8.35 13.98 6.96
CA SER A 305 6.95 14.41 6.87
C SER A 305 6.29 14.70 8.22
N THR A 306 6.85 14.22 9.35
CA THR A 306 6.21 14.36 10.67
C THR A 306 5.81 15.80 11.03
N ASN A 307 6.62 16.79 10.66
CA ASN A 307 6.35 18.21 10.91
C ASN A 307 6.16 19.01 9.60
N ARG A 308 6.07 18.32 8.47
CA ARG A 308 5.94 18.89 7.13
C ARG A 308 5.00 17.98 6.33
N PRO A 309 3.70 17.99 6.67
CA PRO A 309 2.73 17.08 6.05
C PRO A 309 2.66 17.34 4.54
N SER A 310 2.64 16.26 3.79
CA SER A 310 2.53 16.22 2.33
C SER A 310 1.75 14.97 1.97
N ASP A 311 1.23 14.91 0.75
CA ASP A 311 0.39 13.80 0.26
C ASP A 311 1.10 12.45 0.29
N ALA A 312 2.43 12.44 0.13
CA ALA A 312 3.28 11.27 0.30
C ALA A 312 4.25 11.45 1.47
N ALA A 313 4.65 10.33 2.08
CA ALA A 313 5.68 10.33 3.12
C ALA A 313 7.07 10.52 2.51
N ILE A 314 7.88 11.39 3.10
CA ILE A 314 9.23 11.71 2.65
C ILE A 314 10.26 11.12 3.62
N VAL A 315 11.10 10.23 3.10
CA VAL A 315 12.13 9.51 3.85
C VAL A 315 13.53 9.94 3.39
N ASN A 316 14.28 10.54 4.31
CA ASN A 316 15.61 11.09 4.10
C ASN A 316 16.65 10.00 3.75
N ILE A 317 17.35 10.16 2.62
CA ILE A 317 18.60 9.44 2.33
C ILE A 317 19.75 10.24 2.95
N LYS A 318 20.23 9.79 4.10
CA LYS A 318 21.31 10.47 4.84
C LYS A 318 22.59 10.56 4.01
N GLY A 319 23.29 11.69 4.11
CA GLY A 319 24.55 11.94 3.40
C GLY A 319 24.39 12.35 1.94
N THR A 320 23.16 12.56 1.45
CA THR A 320 22.86 13.05 0.10
C THR A 320 21.94 14.28 0.16
N ASP A 321 21.62 14.90 -0.97
CA ASP A 321 20.57 15.92 -1.08
C ASP A 321 19.21 15.33 -1.51
N THR A 322 19.11 13.99 -1.53
CA THR A 322 17.96 13.24 -2.05
C THR A 322 17.13 12.59 -0.94
N ALA A 323 15.83 12.47 -1.15
CA ALA A 323 14.90 11.70 -0.32
C ALA A 323 14.06 10.75 -1.18
N ILE A 324 13.41 9.78 -0.54
CA ILE A 324 12.44 8.86 -1.14
C ILE A 324 11.05 9.37 -0.76
N ALA A 325 10.15 9.46 -1.73
CA ALA A 325 8.74 9.67 -1.50
C ALA A 325 8.00 8.32 -1.55
N MET A 326 7.03 8.10 -0.67
CA MET A 326 6.30 6.83 -0.55
C MET A 326 4.82 7.06 -0.25
N THR A 327 3.95 6.33 -0.94
CA THR A 327 2.50 6.34 -0.71
C THR A 327 1.89 4.96 -0.97
N THR A 328 0.67 4.77 -0.48
CA THR A 328 -0.18 3.60 -0.77
C THR A 328 -1.60 4.08 -1.06
N ASP A 329 -2.17 3.68 -2.18
CA ASP A 329 -3.47 4.20 -2.61
C ASP A 329 -4.30 3.11 -3.33
N CYS A 330 -5.56 2.93 -2.93
CA CYS A 330 -6.61 2.27 -3.72
C CYS A 330 -8.02 2.45 -3.12
N ASN A 331 -8.87 3.24 -3.78
CA ASN A 331 -10.30 3.25 -3.47
C ASN A 331 -11.02 2.06 -4.15
N GLY A 332 -11.28 1.00 -3.37
CA GLY A 332 -11.94 -0.22 -3.85
C GLY A 332 -13.34 -0.01 -4.44
N ARG A 333 -14.07 1.07 -4.07
CA ARG A 333 -15.37 1.39 -4.68
C ARG A 333 -15.22 1.81 -6.14
N TYR A 334 -14.18 2.57 -6.46
CA TYR A 334 -13.93 3.00 -7.84
C TYR A 334 -13.59 1.80 -8.73
N VAL A 335 -12.76 0.89 -8.21
CA VAL A 335 -12.39 -0.36 -8.89
C VAL A 335 -13.60 -1.29 -9.03
N TYR A 336 -14.48 -1.35 -8.02
CA TYR A 336 -15.73 -2.10 -8.16
C TYR A 336 -16.63 -1.50 -9.26
N ALA A 337 -16.79 -0.17 -9.29
CA ALA A 337 -17.63 0.49 -10.28
C ALA A 337 -17.11 0.33 -11.73
N ASN A 338 -15.79 0.33 -11.93
CA ASN A 338 -15.12 -0.02 -13.19
C ASN A 338 -13.69 -0.48 -12.89
N PRO A 339 -13.37 -1.79 -12.99
CA PRO A 339 -12.06 -2.29 -12.60
C PRO A 339 -10.91 -1.72 -13.43
N GLU A 340 -11.12 -1.45 -14.72
CA GLU A 340 -10.07 -0.90 -15.58
C GLU A 340 -9.79 0.58 -15.27
N ILE A 341 -10.84 1.42 -15.18
CA ILE A 341 -10.67 2.85 -14.88
C ILE A 341 -10.30 3.08 -13.42
N GLY A 342 -10.96 2.40 -12.48
CA GLY A 342 -10.68 2.53 -11.05
C GLY A 342 -9.24 2.13 -10.69
N THR A 343 -8.67 1.12 -11.37
CA THR A 343 -7.26 0.77 -11.15
C THR A 343 -6.30 1.76 -11.82
N GLN A 344 -6.69 2.39 -12.94
CA GLN A 344 -5.92 3.52 -13.47
C GLN A 344 -5.91 4.69 -12.48
N ILE A 345 -7.05 5.00 -11.86
CA ILE A 345 -7.16 6.03 -10.82
C ILE A 345 -6.24 5.71 -9.63
N ALA A 346 -6.23 4.47 -9.12
CA ALA A 346 -5.36 4.10 -8.00
C ALA A 346 -3.86 4.33 -8.30
N VAL A 347 -3.40 4.00 -9.53
CA VAL A 347 -2.02 4.27 -9.94
C VAL A 347 -1.78 5.77 -10.15
N ALA A 348 -2.76 6.48 -10.73
CA ALA A 348 -2.69 7.91 -10.97
C ALA A 348 -2.63 8.71 -9.67
N GLU A 349 -3.49 8.41 -8.70
CA GLU A 349 -3.52 9.03 -7.37
C GLU A 349 -2.21 8.79 -6.61
N ALA A 350 -1.69 7.56 -6.62
CA ALA A 350 -0.38 7.29 -6.04
C ALA A 350 0.73 8.13 -6.69
N ALA A 351 0.70 8.29 -8.02
CA ALA A 351 1.64 9.18 -8.72
C ALA A 351 1.41 10.65 -8.36
N ARG A 352 0.15 11.08 -8.25
CA ARG A 352 -0.25 12.45 -7.90
C ARG A 352 0.27 12.82 -6.51
N ASN A 353 0.11 11.94 -5.53
CA ASN A 353 0.57 12.15 -4.15
C ASN A 353 2.09 12.32 -4.07
N ILE A 354 2.84 11.54 -4.87
CA ILE A 354 4.29 11.71 -5.01
C ILE A 354 4.64 13.08 -5.63
N VAL A 355 3.95 13.50 -6.70
CA VAL A 355 4.22 14.77 -7.39
C VAL A 355 3.81 15.98 -6.55
N CYS A 356 2.67 15.95 -5.87
CA CYS A 356 2.25 16.98 -4.89
C CYS A 356 3.29 17.18 -3.78
N SER A 357 4.00 16.11 -3.42
CA SER A 357 5.08 16.16 -2.43
C SER A 357 6.42 16.66 -3.00
N GLY A 358 6.48 16.92 -4.30
CA GLY A 358 7.67 17.38 -5.04
C GLY A 358 8.58 16.27 -5.55
N GLY A 359 8.07 15.03 -5.65
CA GLY A 359 8.81 13.88 -6.14
C GLY A 359 8.47 13.44 -7.56
N GLU A 360 9.40 12.70 -8.16
CA GLU A 360 9.20 11.98 -9.40
C GLU A 360 8.79 10.52 -9.09
N PRO A 361 7.63 10.06 -9.56
CA PRO A 361 7.23 8.65 -9.47
C PRO A 361 8.22 7.73 -10.18
N LEU A 362 8.62 6.62 -9.55
CA LEU A 362 9.64 5.70 -10.11
C LEU A 362 9.13 4.29 -10.39
N ALA A 363 8.39 3.70 -9.45
CA ALA A 363 7.98 2.31 -9.54
C ALA A 363 6.83 2.02 -8.57
N ILE A 364 6.08 0.96 -8.87
CA ILE A 364 5.06 0.44 -7.96
C ILE A 364 5.35 -0.98 -7.51
N SER A 365 4.78 -1.32 -6.36
CA SER A 365 4.48 -2.67 -5.91
C SER A 365 2.97 -2.78 -5.74
N ASN A 366 2.34 -3.82 -6.29
CA ASN A 366 0.90 -4.00 -6.20
C ASN A 366 0.50 -5.10 -5.21
N CYS A 367 -0.53 -4.88 -4.42
CA CYS A 367 -1.17 -5.91 -3.60
C CYS A 367 -2.61 -6.11 -4.08
N CYS A 368 -2.79 -7.09 -4.94
CA CYS A 368 -4.07 -7.43 -5.57
C CYS A 368 -4.94 -8.27 -4.63
N ASN A 369 -6.02 -7.70 -4.07
CA ASN A 369 -6.96 -8.43 -3.22
C ASN A 369 -8.31 -8.61 -3.93
N PHE A 370 -8.69 -9.87 -4.19
CA PHE A 370 -9.88 -10.25 -4.96
C PHE A 370 -10.59 -11.46 -4.33
N GLY A 371 -11.86 -11.66 -4.70
CA GLY A 371 -12.64 -12.85 -4.32
C GLY A 371 -12.16 -14.14 -5.01
N ASP A 372 -13.01 -15.15 -5.11
CA ASP A 372 -12.67 -16.43 -5.73
C ASP A 372 -12.44 -16.32 -7.27
N PRO A 373 -11.26 -16.69 -7.79
CA PRO A 373 -10.94 -16.63 -9.21
C PRO A 373 -11.67 -17.67 -10.05
N TYR A 374 -12.34 -18.66 -9.44
CA TYR A 374 -13.22 -19.58 -10.17
C TYR A 374 -14.57 -18.95 -10.54
N ASN A 375 -14.93 -17.82 -9.91
CA ASN A 375 -16.08 -17.03 -10.35
C ASN A 375 -15.69 -16.20 -11.59
N PRO A 376 -16.33 -16.40 -12.75
CA PRO A 376 -15.98 -15.67 -13.98
C PRO A 376 -16.12 -14.15 -13.87
N GLU A 377 -17.02 -13.65 -13.02
CA GLU A 377 -17.23 -12.22 -12.78
C GLU A 377 -16.12 -11.62 -11.93
N THR A 378 -15.65 -12.36 -10.91
CA THR A 378 -14.49 -11.94 -10.11
C THR A 378 -13.20 -12.00 -10.91
N PHE A 379 -13.03 -13.03 -11.75
CA PHE A 379 -11.87 -13.11 -12.64
C PHE A 379 -11.88 -11.99 -13.69
N TRP A 380 -13.05 -11.59 -14.20
CA TRP A 380 -13.19 -10.41 -15.06
C TRP A 380 -12.78 -9.12 -14.35
N GLN A 381 -13.13 -8.94 -13.07
CA GLN A 381 -12.66 -7.78 -12.30
C GLN A 381 -11.14 -7.77 -12.19
N PHE A 382 -10.53 -8.92 -11.86
CA PHE A 382 -9.07 -9.05 -11.78
C PHE A 382 -8.39 -8.75 -13.11
N GLU A 383 -8.87 -9.36 -14.21
CA GLU A 383 -8.30 -9.16 -15.55
C GLU A 383 -8.31 -7.68 -15.95
N ASN A 384 -9.44 -6.99 -15.76
CA ASN A 384 -9.56 -5.57 -16.13
C ASN A 384 -8.79 -4.65 -15.19
N ALA A 385 -8.68 -4.99 -13.90
CA ALA A 385 -7.79 -4.27 -12.98
C ALA A 385 -6.32 -4.34 -13.43
N ILE A 386 -5.82 -5.52 -13.83
CA ILE A 386 -4.46 -5.67 -14.36
C ILE A 386 -4.26 -4.89 -15.67
N LYS A 387 -5.27 -4.87 -16.56
CA LYS A 387 -5.23 -4.04 -17.79
C LYS A 387 -5.10 -2.56 -17.46
N GLY A 388 -5.96 -2.06 -16.58
CA GLY A 388 -5.97 -0.67 -16.12
C GLY A 388 -4.64 -0.27 -15.49
N MET A 389 -4.13 -1.09 -14.56
CA MET A 389 -2.82 -0.90 -13.95
C MET A 389 -1.72 -0.82 -15.01
N GLY A 390 -1.73 -1.71 -16.00
CA GLY A 390 -0.75 -1.71 -17.08
C GLY A 390 -0.81 -0.44 -17.94
N ILE A 391 -2.01 0.09 -18.22
CA ILE A 391 -2.19 1.34 -18.97
C ILE A 391 -1.57 2.51 -18.20
N ALA A 392 -1.93 2.66 -16.92
CA ALA A 392 -1.40 3.71 -16.07
C ALA A 392 0.12 3.62 -15.87
N CYS A 393 0.65 2.44 -15.56
CA CYS A 393 2.09 2.23 -15.38
C CYS A 393 2.90 2.59 -16.63
N ARG A 394 2.40 2.25 -17.83
CA ARG A 394 3.03 2.65 -19.09
C ARG A 394 3.00 4.16 -19.30
N ARG A 395 1.90 4.82 -18.90
CA ARG A 395 1.75 6.27 -19.10
C ARG A 395 2.63 7.09 -18.16
N PHE A 396 2.69 6.71 -16.89
CA PHE A 396 3.48 7.39 -15.86
C PHE A 396 4.94 6.88 -15.78
N ASN A 397 5.31 5.88 -16.60
CA ASN A 397 6.62 5.26 -16.59
C ASN A 397 7.00 4.67 -15.21
N THR A 398 6.03 4.05 -14.54
CA THR A 398 6.19 3.44 -13.21
C THR A 398 6.06 1.92 -13.32
N PRO A 399 7.14 1.17 -13.64
CA PRO A 399 7.06 -0.28 -13.74
C PRO A 399 6.61 -0.94 -12.43
N VAL A 400 5.92 -2.06 -12.56
CA VAL A 400 5.63 -2.97 -11.44
C VAL A 400 6.90 -3.77 -11.14
N THR A 401 7.49 -3.53 -9.98
CA THR A 401 8.80 -4.13 -9.58
C THR A 401 8.65 -5.31 -8.62
N GLY A 402 7.47 -5.48 -8.05
CA GLY A 402 7.09 -6.57 -7.16
C GLY A 402 5.60 -6.51 -6.87
N GLY A 403 5.10 -7.48 -6.12
CA GLY A 403 3.70 -7.48 -5.71
C GLY A 403 3.21 -8.79 -5.11
N ASN A 404 1.94 -8.80 -4.77
CA ASN A 404 1.22 -9.93 -4.20
C ASN A 404 -0.16 -10.06 -4.85
N VAL A 405 -0.67 -11.29 -4.95
CA VAL A 405 -2.05 -11.55 -5.34
C VAL A 405 -2.72 -12.44 -4.30
N SER A 406 -3.68 -11.87 -3.58
CA SER A 406 -4.55 -12.55 -2.63
C SER A 406 -5.93 -12.75 -3.28
N PHE A 407 -6.25 -14.02 -3.55
CA PHE A 407 -7.57 -14.44 -4.01
C PHE A 407 -8.38 -15.01 -2.83
N TYR A 408 -9.65 -15.37 -3.08
CA TYR A 408 -10.56 -15.97 -2.10
C TYR A 408 -10.99 -15.06 -0.95
N ASN A 409 -10.82 -13.75 -1.09
CA ASN A 409 -11.30 -12.74 -0.13
C ASN A 409 -12.83 -12.59 -0.25
N GLN A 410 -13.56 -13.54 0.34
CA GLN A 410 -15.02 -13.59 0.34
C GLN A 410 -15.57 -14.39 1.52
N SER A 411 -16.76 -14.04 1.97
CA SER A 411 -17.45 -14.73 3.07
C SER A 411 -18.76 -15.34 2.58
N SER A 412 -19.17 -16.44 3.21
CA SER A 412 -20.53 -16.97 3.07
C SER A 412 -21.37 -16.50 4.26
N ILE A 413 -22.35 -15.63 4.00
CA ILE A 413 -23.25 -15.09 5.02
C ILE A 413 -24.68 -15.49 4.66
N ASN A 414 -25.35 -16.24 5.54
CA ASN A 414 -26.71 -16.75 5.29
C ASN A 414 -26.86 -17.52 3.95
N GLY A 415 -25.80 -18.19 3.50
CA GLY A 415 -25.76 -18.93 2.23
C GLY A 415 -25.55 -18.08 0.98
N LYS A 416 -25.32 -16.77 1.12
CA LYS A 416 -24.90 -15.87 0.04
C LYS A 416 -23.40 -15.63 0.14
N ILE A 417 -22.70 -15.79 -0.98
CA ILE A 417 -21.28 -15.43 -1.08
C ILE A 417 -21.20 -13.92 -1.32
N GLU A 418 -20.44 -13.25 -0.46
CA GLU A 418 -20.13 -11.83 -0.56
C GLU A 418 -18.61 -11.65 -0.62
N SER A 419 -18.12 -11.18 -1.76
CA SER A 419 -16.71 -10.85 -1.95
C SER A 419 -16.41 -9.45 -1.49
N VAL A 420 -15.17 -9.21 -1.05
CA VAL A 420 -14.66 -7.86 -0.89
C VAL A 420 -14.69 -7.12 -2.23
N PHE A 421 -14.69 -5.78 -2.21
CA PHE A 421 -14.45 -5.03 -3.43
C PHE A 421 -13.07 -5.39 -4.02
N PRO A 422 -12.92 -5.43 -5.36
CA PRO A 422 -11.61 -5.59 -5.98
C PRO A 422 -10.69 -4.48 -5.51
N THR A 423 -9.61 -4.82 -4.80
CA THR A 423 -8.76 -3.85 -4.11
C THR A 423 -7.29 -4.09 -4.44
N PRO A 424 -6.83 -3.70 -5.65
CA PRO A 424 -5.42 -3.71 -6.02
C PRO A 424 -4.68 -2.50 -5.41
N VAL A 425 -4.26 -2.60 -4.15
CA VAL A 425 -3.53 -1.54 -3.46
C VAL A 425 -2.21 -1.26 -4.18
N ILE A 426 -1.96 0.01 -4.50
CA ILE A 426 -0.76 0.46 -5.19
C ILE A 426 0.19 1.09 -4.16
N GLY A 427 1.28 0.39 -3.84
CA GLY A 427 2.41 0.99 -3.11
C GLY A 427 3.37 1.63 -4.10
N MET A 428 3.53 2.95 -4.06
CA MET A 428 4.40 3.67 -4.99
C MET A 428 5.60 4.28 -4.29
N ILE A 429 6.76 4.20 -4.93
CA ILE A 429 7.96 4.93 -4.54
C ILE A 429 8.31 5.99 -5.59
N GLY A 430 8.84 7.10 -5.10
CA GLY A 430 9.39 8.18 -5.91
C GLY A 430 10.66 8.75 -5.28
N VAL A 431 11.26 9.73 -5.97
CA VAL A 431 12.49 10.39 -5.53
C VAL A 431 12.38 11.90 -5.65
N LEU A 432 13.01 12.63 -4.75
CA LEU A 432 13.10 14.10 -4.82
C LEU A 432 14.41 14.63 -4.27
N GLU A 433 14.80 15.82 -4.75
CA GLU A 433 15.74 16.66 -4.01
C GLU A 433 15.02 17.22 -2.77
N LYS A 434 15.68 17.15 -1.60
CA LYS A 434 15.10 17.54 -0.31
C LYS A 434 14.57 18.98 -0.27
N LYS A 435 15.18 19.88 -1.05
CA LYS A 435 14.77 21.28 -1.13
C LYS A 435 13.41 21.46 -1.83
N LEU A 436 13.03 20.51 -2.70
CA LEU A 436 11.79 20.53 -3.48
C LEU A 436 10.60 19.95 -2.70
N HIS A 437 10.80 19.49 -1.47
CA HIS A 437 9.72 18.94 -0.63
C HIS A 437 8.60 19.96 -0.46
N THR A 438 7.52 19.71 -1.18
CA THR A 438 6.31 20.52 -1.19
C THR A 438 5.30 19.88 -0.23
N THR A 439 4.57 20.72 0.49
CA THR A 439 3.70 20.32 1.59
C THR A 439 2.27 20.78 1.33
N LEU A 440 1.29 20.12 1.92
CA LEU A 440 -0.13 20.43 1.73
C LEU A 440 -0.57 21.72 2.42
N ASP A 441 0.12 22.17 3.46
CA ASP A 441 -0.38 23.25 4.30
C ASP A 441 -0.27 24.64 3.67
N PHE A 442 -1.35 25.43 3.75
CA PHE A 442 -1.34 26.85 3.43
C PHE A 442 -0.31 27.58 4.29
N LYS A 443 0.54 28.40 3.67
CA LYS A 443 1.71 28.98 4.35
C LYS A 443 1.45 30.36 4.93
N LYS A 444 0.57 31.14 4.29
CA LYS A 444 0.39 32.55 4.65
C LYS A 444 -0.99 33.06 4.25
N VAL A 445 -1.56 33.91 5.09
CA VAL A 445 -2.77 34.68 4.81
C VAL A 445 -2.57 35.58 3.59
N GLY A 446 -3.57 35.59 2.70
CA GLY A 446 -3.56 36.37 1.47
C GLY A 446 -2.83 35.69 0.31
N GLN A 447 -2.37 34.45 0.47
CA GLN A 447 -1.99 33.63 -0.68
C GLN A 447 -3.22 33.34 -1.54
N THR A 448 -3.06 33.43 -2.85
CA THR A 448 -4.10 33.09 -3.82
C THR A 448 -4.19 31.56 -3.92
N ILE A 449 -5.41 31.03 -3.95
CA ILE A 449 -5.69 29.59 -4.06
C ILE A 449 -6.17 29.32 -5.49
N TYR A 450 -5.53 28.35 -6.13
CA TYR A 450 -5.89 27.86 -7.45
C TYR A 450 -6.25 26.38 -7.39
N LEU A 451 -7.20 25.99 -8.23
CA LEU A 451 -7.48 24.61 -8.56
C LEU A 451 -6.93 24.32 -9.95
N LEU A 452 -6.02 23.37 -10.03
CA LEU A 452 -5.51 22.82 -11.28
C LEU A 452 -6.37 21.63 -11.68
N GLY A 453 -6.57 21.44 -13.00
CA GLY A 453 -7.38 20.36 -13.55
C GLY A 453 -8.80 20.78 -13.91
N ASN A 454 -9.56 19.84 -14.48
CA ASN A 454 -10.93 20.09 -14.91
C ASN A 454 -11.91 20.02 -13.74
N VAL A 455 -12.87 20.95 -13.73
CA VAL A 455 -14.02 20.90 -12.82
C VAL A 455 -15.22 20.41 -13.61
N VAL A 456 -15.83 19.31 -13.16
CA VAL A 456 -16.93 18.63 -13.86
C VAL A 456 -18.08 18.33 -12.90
N ASN A 457 -19.29 18.24 -13.44
CA ASN A 457 -20.48 17.79 -12.71
C ASN A 457 -20.43 16.29 -12.47
N ASP A 458 -19.68 15.87 -11.46
CA ASP A 458 -19.50 14.48 -11.04
C ASP A 458 -19.59 14.37 -9.52
N ILE A 459 -20.46 13.47 -9.04
CA ILE A 459 -20.56 13.04 -7.64
C ILE A 459 -20.46 11.53 -7.51
N ASN A 460 -20.06 10.86 -8.58
CA ASN A 460 -20.03 9.41 -8.73
C ASN A 460 -19.09 8.79 -7.69
N CYS A 461 -19.53 7.68 -7.07
CA CYS A 461 -18.82 6.93 -6.01
C CYS A 461 -18.38 7.73 -4.78
N SER A 462 -18.66 9.03 -4.74
CA SER A 462 -18.16 9.91 -3.69
C SER A 462 -18.64 9.53 -2.30
N GLU A 463 -17.90 9.89 -1.27
CA GLU A 463 -18.38 9.76 0.11
C GLU A 463 -19.69 10.53 0.34
N TYR A 464 -19.86 11.66 -0.35
CA TYR A 464 -21.13 12.38 -0.37
C TYR A 464 -22.28 11.50 -0.91
N LEU A 465 -22.14 10.94 -2.11
CA LEU A 465 -23.20 10.17 -2.74
C LEU A 465 -23.45 8.84 -2.00
N TYR A 466 -22.37 8.13 -1.69
CA TYR A 466 -22.40 6.79 -1.09
C TYR A 466 -22.83 6.82 0.38
N SER A 467 -22.21 7.68 1.19
CA SER A 467 -22.35 7.65 2.65
C SER A 467 -23.35 8.66 3.18
N TYR A 468 -23.50 9.84 2.55
CA TYR A 468 -24.48 10.85 2.97
C TYR A 468 -25.84 10.68 2.28
N LYS A 469 -25.88 10.58 0.94
CA LYS A 469 -27.14 10.36 0.19
C LYS A 469 -27.60 8.90 0.18
N GLY A 470 -26.72 7.95 0.50
CA GLY A 470 -27.03 6.52 0.57
C GLY A 470 -27.17 5.83 -0.79
N ILE A 471 -26.74 6.47 -1.87
CA ILE A 471 -26.79 5.95 -3.24
C ILE A 471 -25.48 5.19 -3.50
N LYS A 472 -25.55 3.86 -3.46
CA LYS A 472 -24.37 2.99 -3.49
C LYS A 472 -23.92 2.55 -4.89
N SER A 473 -24.68 2.89 -5.92
CA SER A 473 -24.43 2.44 -7.29
C SER A 473 -24.44 3.64 -8.22
N SER A 474 -23.27 3.96 -8.76
CA SER A 474 -23.01 4.97 -9.78
C SER A 474 -21.80 4.53 -10.60
N PRO A 475 -21.50 5.15 -11.76
CA PRO A 475 -20.25 4.92 -12.48
C PRO A 475 -19.04 5.28 -11.62
N THR A 476 -17.85 4.99 -12.12
CA THR A 476 -16.59 5.49 -11.56
C THR A 476 -16.50 7.02 -11.75
N PRO A 477 -15.82 7.77 -10.86
CA PRO A 477 -15.60 9.20 -11.06
C PRO A 477 -14.94 9.52 -12.40
N TYR A 478 -15.21 10.71 -12.91
CA TYR A 478 -14.54 11.24 -14.10
C TYR A 478 -13.01 11.14 -13.95
N PHE A 479 -12.38 10.58 -14.96
CA PHE A 479 -10.93 10.42 -15.07
C PHE A 479 -10.52 10.37 -16.53
N ASP A 480 -9.52 11.18 -16.88
CA ASP A 480 -8.81 11.10 -18.15
C ASP A 480 -7.30 11.03 -17.88
N ILE A 481 -6.67 9.96 -18.36
CA ILE A 481 -5.27 9.66 -18.07
C ILE A 481 -4.30 10.66 -18.72
N GLU A 482 -4.66 11.25 -19.86
CA GLU A 482 -3.83 12.24 -20.54
C GLU A 482 -3.91 13.58 -19.82
N GLU A 483 -5.09 13.96 -19.35
CA GLU A 483 -5.27 15.14 -18.49
C GLU A 483 -4.46 15.01 -17.19
N GLU A 484 -4.54 13.85 -16.51
CA GLU A 484 -3.78 13.56 -15.29
C GLU A 484 -2.25 13.64 -15.54
N TYR A 485 -1.77 13.02 -16.63
CA TYR A 485 -0.34 13.08 -16.96
C TYR A 485 0.15 14.50 -17.20
N ASN A 486 -0.62 15.30 -17.96
CA ASN A 486 -0.25 16.69 -18.24
C ASN A 486 -0.30 17.56 -16.99
N LEU A 487 -1.25 17.28 -16.07
CA LEU A 487 -1.33 17.89 -14.76
C LEU A 487 -0.08 17.59 -13.92
N HIS A 488 0.34 16.32 -13.83
CA HIS A 488 1.56 15.93 -13.11
C HIS A 488 2.79 16.63 -13.67
N HIS A 489 2.93 16.67 -15.00
CA HIS A 489 4.06 17.33 -15.64
C HIS A 489 4.09 18.84 -15.36
N THR A 490 2.91 19.48 -15.42
CA THR A 490 2.76 20.92 -15.12
C THR A 490 3.10 21.22 -13.67
N LEU A 491 2.57 20.44 -12.72
CA LEU A 491 2.84 20.62 -11.30
C LEU A 491 4.33 20.44 -10.98
N ASN A 492 4.97 19.42 -11.55
CA ASN A 492 6.41 19.23 -11.36
C ASN A 492 7.21 20.45 -11.85
N GLY A 493 6.86 21.01 -13.01
CA GLY A 493 7.46 22.25 -13.50
C GLY A 493 7.27 23.43 -12.55
N LEU A 494 6.06 23.60 -12.01
CA LEU A 494 5.75 24.64 -11.02
C LEU A 494 6.58 24.51 -9.74
N ILE A 495 6.79 23.28 -9.26
CA ILE A 495 7.60 23.00 -8.07
C ILE A 495 9.08 23.26 -8.33
N LEU A 496 9.61 22.83 -9.48
CA LEU A 496 11.01 23.02 -9.86
C LEU A 496 11.40 24.48 -10.00
N GLU A 497 10.50 25.31 -10.53
CA GLU A 497 10.67 26.76 -10.65
C GLU A 497 10.27 27.52 -9.36
N GLU A 498 9.93 26.79 -8.29
CA GLU A 498 9.52 27.32 -6.98
C GLU A 498 8.34 28.32 -7.08
N LEU A 499 7.38 28.10 -7.99
CA LEU A 499 6.29 29.04 -8.27
C LEU A 499 5.10 28.91 -7.31
N ILE A 500 4.99 27.79 -6.60
CA ILE A 500 3.91 27.53 -5.64
C ILE A 500 4.43 27.46 -4.21
N ALA A 501 3.55 27.71 -3.25
CA ALA A 501 3.84 27.65 -1.82
C ALA A 501 3.37 26.34 -1.15
N SER A 502 2.28 25.76 -1.66
CA SER A 502 1.76 24.45 -1.23
C SER A 502 1.06 23.75 -2.39
N ALA A 503 0.95 22.43 -2.31
CA ALA A 503 0.17 21.59 -3.22
C ALA A 503 -0.51 20.47 -2.42
N HIS A 504 -1.76 20.16 -2.75
CA HIS A 504 -2.51 19.05 -2.16
C HIS A 504 -3.47 18.50 -3.20
N ASP A 505 -3.54 17.17 -3.31
CA ASP A 505 -4.41 16.49 -4.25
C ASP A 505 -5.92 16.61 -3.86
N VAL A 506 -6.81 16.51 -4.85
CA VAL A 506 -8.26 16.43 -4.61
C VAL A 506 -8.72 15.00 -4.83
N SER A 507 -8.92 14.28 -3.73
CA SER A 507 -9.27 12.86 -3.67
C SER A 507 -10.59 12.65 -2.90
N ASP A 508 -10.63 11.74 -1.93
CA ASP A 508 -11.81 11.39 -1.16
C ASP A 508 -12.38 12.63 -0.42
N GLY A 509 -13.70 12.81 -0.48
CA GLY A 509 -14.40 13.95 0.12
C GLY A 509 -14.28 15.26 -0.65
N GLY A 510 -13.58 15.28 -1.79
CA GLY A 510 -13.57 16.37 -2.76
C GLY A 510 -12.88 17.66 -2.29
N LEU A 511 -13.10 18.74 -3.05
CA LEU A 511 -12.41 20.02 -2.88
C LEU A 511 -12.52 20.59 -1.46
N PHE A 512 -13.71 20.49 -0.85
CA PHE A 512 -13.92 20.98 0.51
C PHE A 512 -12.97 20.30 1.51
N THR A 513 -12.81 18.98 1.39
CA THR A 513 -11.93 18.20 2.27
C THR A 513 -10.47 18.61 2.07
N THR A 514 -10.00 18.69 0.82
CA THR A 514 -8.65 19.17 0.47
C THR A 514 -8.35 20.55 1.06
N LEU A 515 -9.30 21.48 1.00
CA LEU A 515 -9.13 22.83 1.54
C LEU A 515 -9.07 22.84 3.07
N ILE A 516 -9.88 22.00 3.74
CA ILE A 516 -9.81 21.80 5.20
C ILE A 516 -8.44 21.21 5.58
N GLU A 517 -7.99 20.17 4.89
CA GLU A 517 -6.71 19.50 5.15
C GLU A 517 -5.52 20.45 4.95
N SER A 518 -5.52 21.24 3.88
CA SER A 518 -4.53 22.31 3.65
C SER A 518 -4.53 23.38 4.74
N SER A 519 -5.69 23.64 5.35
CA SER A 519 -5.88 24.70 6.35
C SER A 519 -5.47 24.30 7.77
N MET A 520 -5.62 23.03 8.13
CA MET A 520 -5.47 22.51 9.50
C MET A 520 -4.07 22.66 10.13
N PRO A 521 -2.94 22.44 9.41
CA PRO A 521 -1.62 22.46 10.04
C PRO A 521 -1.26 23.81 10.66
N ASN A 522 -1.56 24.90 9.95
CA ASN A 522 -1.29 26.27 10.42
C ASN A 522 -2.52 26.98 11.02
N ASN A 523 -3.70 26.32 11.03
CA ASN A 523 -4.98 26.90 11.45
C ASN A 523 -5.34 28.17 10.67
N PHE A 524 -5.10 28.16 9.36
CA PHE A 524 -5.64 29.16 8.45
C PHE A 524 -7.03 28.75 7.98
N GLY A 525 -7.72 29.66 7.30
CA GLY A 525 -8.99 29.36 6.65
C GLY A 525 -8.89 29.72 5.18
N PHE A 526 -10.02 29.73 4.49
CA PHE A 526 -10.11 30.08 3.09
C PHE A 526 -11.41 30.83 2.82
N ASP A 527 -11.36 31.66 1.80
CA ASP A 527 -12.50 32.37 1.24
C ASP A 527 -12.50 32.07 -0.25
N ILE A 528 -13.48 31.27 -0.70
CA ILE A 528 -13.56 30.78 -2.07
C ILE A 528 -14.87 31.17 -2.73
N LEU A 529 -14.83 31.24 -4.05
CA LEU A 529 -15.99 31.36 -4.92
C LEU A 529 -16.19 30.04 -5.67
N THR A 530 -17.44 29.60 -5.76
CA THR A 530 -17.80 28.43 -6.55
C THR A 530 -18.08 28.79 -8.00
N ASP A 531 -18.01 27.80 -8.88
CA ASP A 531 -18.37 27.97 -10.28
C ASP A 531 -19.87 27.72 -10.49
N SER A 532 -20.61 28.76 -10.85
CA SER A 532 -22.06 28.68 -11.12
C SER A 532 -22.46 27.77 -12.28
N GLU A 533 -21.52 27.34 -13.13
CA GLU A 533 -21.76 26.37 -14.20
C GLU A 533 -21.69 24.92 -13.71
N VAL A 534 -21.20 24.71 -12.48
CA VAL A 534 -21.07 23.41 -11.82
C VAL A 534 -22.02 23.37 -10.62
N ARG A 535 -22.66 22.22 -10.42
CA ARG A 535 -23.50 22.00 -9.25
C ARG A 535 -22.69 22.15 -7.97
N LEU A 536 -23.30 22.73 -6.95
CA LEU A 536 -22.65 23.04 -5.69
C LEU A 536 -22.10 21.78 -4.99
N ASP A 537 -22.83 20.66 -5.04
CA ASP A 537 -22.37 19.39 -4.48
C ASP A 537 -21.21 18.76 -5.26
N SER A 538 -21.27 18.77 -6.59
CA SER A 538 -20.15 18.35 -7.44
C SER A 538 -18.89 19.19 -7.19
N TYR A 539 -19.03 20.51 -7.10
CA TYR A 539 -17.91 21.41 -6.91
C TYR A 539 -17.22 21.20 -5.56
N LEU A 540 -17.99 21.10 -4.47
CA LEU A 540 -17.46 21.01 -3.11
C LEU A 540 -17.09 19.60 -2.69
N PHE A 541 -17.89 18.60 -3.04
CA PHE A 541 -17.81 17.24 -2.48
C PHE A 541 -17.65 16.14 -3.54
N GLY A 542 -17.66 16.50 -4.82
CA GLY A 542 -17.37 15.56 -5.91
C GLY A 542 -15.91 15.11 -5.88
N GLU A 543 -15.68 13.85 -6.23
CA GLU A 543 -14.37 13.17 -6.19
C GLU A 543 -13.83 12.88 -7.60
N ALA A 544 -14.18 13.73 -8.57
CA ALA A 544 -13.57 13.71 -9.91
C ALA A 544 -12.04 13.81 -9.80
N GLN A 545 -11.35 13.02 -10.62
CA GLN A 545 -9.90 12.86 -10.57
C GLN A 545 -9.19 13.91 -11.44
N GLY A 546 -7.86 13.99 -11.34
CA GLY A 546 -7.06 14.94 -12.10
C GLY A 546 -7.19 16.37 -11.59
N ARG A 547 -7.23 16.56 -10.26
CA ARG A 547 -7.39 17.87 -9.63
C ARG A 547 -6.41 18.06 -8.47
N ILE A 548 -5.81 19.26 -8.38
CA ILE A 548 -4.83 19.63 -7.35
C ILE A 548 -5.09 21.06 -6.91
N VAL A 549 -5.14 21.28 -5.59
CA VAL A 549 -5.15 22.62 -4.99
C VAL A 549 -3.73 23.10 -4.81
N VAL A 550 -3.43 24.31 -5.27
CA VAL A 550 -2.15 24.99 -5.00
C VAL A 550 -2.38 26.36 -4.36
N SER A 551 -1.49 26.76 -3.46
CA SER A 551 -1.43 28.14 -2.95
C SER A 551 -0.21 28.87 -3.47
N ILE A 552 -0.37 30.16 -3.73
CA ILE A 552 0.63 30.97 -4.44
C ILE A 552 0.81 32.30 -3.72
N ASP A 553 2.08 32.71 -3.58
CA ASP A 553 2.37 34.07 -3.16
C ASP A 553 2.00 35.05 -4.29
N PRO A 554 1.24 36.14 -4.03
CA PRO A 554 0.81 37.06 -5.07
C PRO A 554 1.93 37.63 -5.95
N GLU A 555 3.17 37.68 -5.43
CA GLU A 555 4.36 38.14 -6.15
C GLU A 555 4.82 37.16 -7.26
N LYS A 556 4.40 35.89 -7.21
CA LYS A 556 4.72 34.83 -8.18
C LYS A 556 3.58 34.54 -9.15
N GLU A 557 2.42 35.18 -8.99
CA GLU A 557 1.19 34.87 -9.72
C GLU A 557 1.34 35.03 -11.24
N ASP A 558 1.99 36.11 -11.70
CA ASP A 558 2.22 36.33 -13.13
C ASP A 558 3.07 35.20 -13.76
N ALA A 559 4.16 34.81 -13.09
CA ALA A 559 5.04 33.74 -13.58
C ALA A 559 4.35 32.37 -13.56
N PHE A 560 3.54 32.10 -12.53
CA PHE A 560 2.69 30.92 -12.45
C PHE A 560 1.69 30.87 -13.62
N LEU A 561 0.95 31.95 -13.87
CA LEU A 561 -0.06 32.01 -14.94
C LEU A 561 0.58 31.86 -16.33
N ASP A 562 1.78 32.41 -16.54
CA ASP A 562 2.52 32.23 -17.78
C ASP A 562 2.92 30.76 -17.98
N MET A 563 3.34 30.05 -16.92
CA MET A 563 3.62 28.62 -17.00
C MET A 563 2.37 27.79 -17.31
N ILE A 564 1.26 28.06 -16.63
CA ILE A 564 -0.03 27.39 -16.87
C ILE A 564 -0.49 27.57 -18.33
N ARG A 565 -0.35 28.78 -18.89
CA ARG A 565 -0.68 29.05 -20.31
C ARG A 565 0.19 28.26 -21.28
N LEU A 566 1.45 28.02 -20.94
CA LEU A 566 2.37 27.26 -21.78
C LEU A 566 2.04 25.77 -21.79
N THR A 567 1.60 25.20 -20.67
CA THR A 567 1.26 23.78 -20.59
C THR A 567 -0.18 23.49 -21.05
N GLY A 568 -1.07 24.48 -20.96
CA GLY A 568 -2.47 24.35 -21.36
C GLY A 568 -3.34 23.55 -20.39
N VAL A 569 -2.82 23.24 -19.20
CA VAL A 569 -3.60 22.58 -18.14
C VAL A 569 -4.68 23.54 -17.64
N PRO A 570 -5.95 23.09 -17.58
CA PRO A 570 -7.04 23.87 -17.00
C PRO A 570 -6.69 24.33 -15.58
N CYS A 571 -7.00 25.58 -15.28
CA CYS A 571 -6.68 26.18 -13.99
C CYS A 571 -7.67 27.32 -13.71
N CYS A 572 -8.21 27.34 -12.49
CA CYS A 572 -9.06 28.43 -12.03
C CYS A 572 -8.56 28.98 -10.70
N THR A 573 -8.63 30.31 -10.55
CA THR A 573 -8.51 30.94 -9.24
C THR A 573 -9.79 30.69 -8.49
N ILE A 574 -9.70 30.06 -7.32
CA ILE A 574 -10.89 29.75 -6.51
C ILE A 574 -11.04 30.67 -5.31
N GLY A 575 -9.96 31.30 -4.83
CA GLY A 575 -10.07 32.15 -3.65
C GLY A 575 -8.75 32.56 -3.01
N ILE A 576 -8.78 32.86 -1.72
CA ILE A 576 -7.62 33.29 -0.94
C ILE A 576 -7.56 32.63 0.44
N VAL A 577 -6.34 32.51 0.99
CA VAL A 577 -6.11 32.04 2.35
C VAL A 577 -6.47 33.12 3.38
N THR A 578 -7.26 32.78 4.39
CA THR A 578 -7.70 33.69 5.48
C THR A 578 -7.04 33.36 6.82
N LYS A 579 -7.33 34.15 7.86
CA LYS A 579 -6.84 33.94 9.24
C LYS A 579 -7.52 32.79 10.00
N GLY A 580 -8.44 32.05 9.39
CA GLY A 580 -9.12 30.91 10.02
C GLY A 580 -10.62 30.81 9.73
N SER A 581 -11.24 31.85 9.18
CA SER A 581 -12.64 31.83 8.74
C SER A 581 -12.77 31.02 7.44
N ILE A 582 -13.87 30.30 7.31
CA ILE A 582 -14.21 29.53 6.12
C ILE A 582 -15.42 30.20 5.48
N LEU A 583 -15.20 30.79 4.31
CA LEU A 583 -16.23 31.45 3.50
C LEU A 583 -16.33 30.77 2.14
N ILE A 584 -17.55 30.54 1.69
CA ILE A 584 -17.86 29.97 0.36
C ILE A 584 -18.99 30.80 -0.22
N ASP A 585 -18.74 31.57 -1.29
CA ASP A 585 -19.71 32.50 -1.88
C ASP A 585 -20.36 33.45 -0.86
N ASP A 586 -19.53 34.07 -0.03
CA ASP A 586 -19.94 34.93 1.10
C ASP A 586 -20.72 34.22 2.23
N GLU A 587 -20.99 32.92 2.13
CA GLU A 587 -21.63 32.14 3.19
C GLU A 587 -20.62 31.69 4.26
N ASP A 588 -20.99 31.87 5.53
CA ASP A 588 -20.16 31.48 6.67
C ASP A 588 -20.30 29.98 6.96
N PHE A 589 -19.22 29.23 6.70
CA PHE A 589 -19.09 27.81 7.05
C PHE A 589 -18.42 27.61 8.41
N GLY A 590 -18.00 28.68 9.09
CA GLY A 590 -17.45 28.66 10.43
C GLY A 590 -15.92 28.81 10.47
N ASN A 591 -15.28 28.12 11.41
CA ASN A 591 -13.85 28.26 11.66
C ASN A 591 -13.09 26.94 11.54
N ILE A 592 -11.88 27.00 10.99
CA ILE A 592 -11.01 25.84 10.82
C ILE A 592 -10.79 25.04 12.12
N LYS A 593 -10.77 25.70 13.28
CA LYS A 593 -10.55 25.02 14.56
C LYS A 593 -11.67 24.05 14.91
N ASP A 594 -12.91 24.38 14.52
CA ASP A 594 -14.06 23.53 14.78
C ASP A 594 -14.02 22.28 13.88
N TYR A 595 -13.67 22.45 12.60
CA TYR A 595 -13.47 21.33 11.67
C TYR A 595 -12.30 20.44 12.11
N LYS A 596 -11.17 21.03 12.48
CA LYS A 596 -10.01 20.30 13.01
C LYS A 596 -10.38 19.45 14.23
N GLY A 597 -11.14 20.01 15.16
CA GLY A 597 -11.63 19.29 16.33
C GLY A 597 -12.48 18.07 15.97
N LYS A 598 -13.39 18.20 15.00
CA LYS A 598 -14.24 17.09 14.52
C LYS A 598 -13.42 16.03 13.77
N TYR A 599 -12.55 16.47 12.86
CA TYR A 599 -11.67 15.62 12.07
C TYR A 599 -10.74 14.77 12.94
N GLU A 600 -10.15 15.35 13.99
CA GLU A 600 -9.27 14.62 14.92
C GLU A 600 -10.05 13.72 15.91
N ALA A 601 -11.31 14.02 16.21
CA ALA A 601 -12.09 13.29 17.22
C ALA A 601 -12.76 12.00 16.72
N CYS A 602 -12.84 11.78 15.40
CA CYS A 602 -13.61 10.68 14.81
C CYS A 602 -13.22 9.30 15.35
N PHE A 603 -11.94 8.95 15.34
CA PHE A 603 -11.45 7.65 15.83
C PHE A 603 -11.40 7.58 17.36
N PRO A 604 -10.78 8.54 18.09
CA PRO A 604 -10.73 8.48 19.55
C PRO A 604 -12.12 8.32 20.20
N SER A 605 -13.13 9.05 19.70
CA SER A 605 -14.49 8.99 20.25
C SER A 605 -15.23 7.66 20.04
N ARG A 606 -14.73 6.81 19.13
CA ARG A 606 -15.29 5.48 18.82
C ARG A 606 -14.46 4.34 19.40
N MET A 607 -13.14 4.48 19.41
CA MET A 607 -12.21 3.43 19.81
C MET A 607 -11.95 3.37 21.32
N GLU A 608 -12.13 4.48 22.04
CA GLU A 608 -11.85 4.61 23.48
C GLU A 608 -13.09 4.51 24.37
N LYS A 609 -14.25 4.20 23.79
CA LYS A 609 -15.44 3.76 24.51
C LYS A 609 -15.35 2.27 24.82
#